data_AF-A0A843LJE4-F1
#
_entry.id   AF-A0A843LJE4-F1
#
_cell.length_a   1.000
_cell.length_b   1.000
_cell.length_c   1.000
_cell.angle_alpha   90.00
_cell.angle_beta   90.00
_cell.angle_gamma   90.00
#
_symmetry.space_group_name_H-M   'P 1'
#
loop_
_entity.id
_entity.type
_entity.pdbx_description
1 polymer ?
#
loop_
_entity_poly.entity_id
_entity_poly.type
_entity_poly.pdbx_seq_one_letter_code
_entity_poly.pdbx_strand_id
1 'polypeptide(L)' 'MHKILFIAGLGIALTSAALLFFGIIEPGVAAMVGILGIGLIGMSHIKRM' A
#
# COMPACT_ATOMS: atom_id res chain seq x y z
N MET A 1 14.44 7.12 8.70
CA MET A 1 12.97 7.37 8.64
C MET A 1 12.30 6.83 7.37
N HIS A 2 12.97 6.87 6.21
CA HIS A 2 12.41 6.42 4.92
C HIS A 2 12.09 4.91 4.82
N LYS A 3 13.00 4.04 5.30
CA LYS A 3 12.80 2.58 5.31
C LYS A 3 11.54 2.14 6.07
N ILE A 4 11.18 2.86 7.13
CA ILE A 4 10.01 2.53 7.97
C ILE A 4 8.72 2.83 7.20
N LEU A 5 8.66 3.98 6.50
CA LEU A 5 7.52 4.33 5.66
C LEU A 5 7.37 3.40 4.45
N PHE A 6 8.49 2.97 3.86
CA PHE A 6 8.51 1.99 2.79
C PHE A 6 7.99 0.62 3.27
N ILE A 7 8.46 0.13 4.41
CA ILE A 7 8.01 -1.13 5.03
C ILE A 7 6.53 -1.05 5.43
N ALA A 8 6.09 0.07 5.98
CA ALA A 8 4.69 0.29 6.32
C ALA A 8 3.80 0.28 5.06
N GLY A 9 4.18 1.01 4.01
CA GLY A 9 3.45 1.02 2.74
C GLY A 9 3.41 -0.34 2.05
N LEU A 10 4.54 -1.06 2.06
CA LEU A 10 4.65 -2.41 1.50
C LEU A 10 3.77 -3.42 2.28
N GLY A 11 3.77 -3.33 3.62
CA GLY A 11 2.95 -4.18 4.48
C GLY A 11 1.45 -3.97 4.28
N ILE A 12 1.03 -2.71 4.12
CA ILE A 12 -0.38 -2.38 3.84
C ILE A 12 -0.80 -2.90 2.47
N ALA A 13 0.04 -2.76 1.45
CA ALA A 13 -0.23 -3.28 0.10
C ALA A 13 -0.34 -4.82 0.09
N LEU A 14 0.59 -5.52 0.75
CA LEU A 14 0.58 -6.98 0.87
C LEU A 14 -0.64 -7.50 1.63
N THR A 15 -0.96 -6.86 2.76
CA THR A 15 -2.12 -7.24 3.57
C THR A 15 -3.41 -7.02 2.81
N SER A 16 -3.56 -5.89 2.12
CA SER A 16 -4.74 -5.62 1.31
C SER A 16 -4.88 -6.58 0.13
N ALA A 17 -3.77 -6.96 -0.52
CA ALA A 17 -3.78 -7.96 -1.57
C ALA A 17 -4.19 -9.34 -1.05
N ALA A 18 -3.74 -9.72 0.15
CA ALA A 18 -4.12 -10.97 0.80
C ALA A 18 -5.62 -11.01 1.17
N LEU A 19 -6.17 -9.91 1.72
CA LEU A 19 -7.60 -9.80 2.01
C LEU A 19 -8.46 -9.86 0.74
N LEU A 20 -7.96 -9.32 -0.38
CA LEU A 20 -8.58 -9.43 -1.71
C LEU A 20 -8.64 -10.88 -2.19
N PHE A 21 -7.52 -11.59 -2.05
CA PHE A 21 -7.39 -12.99 -2.44
C PHE A 21 -8.30 -13.91 -1.64
N PHE A 22 -8.51 -13.60 -0.36
CA PHE A 22 -9.47 -14.30 0.49
C PHE A 22 -10.93 -13.87 0.27
N GLY A 23 -11.19 -12.89 -0.60
CA GLY A 23 -12.55 -12.39 -0.89
C GLY A 23 -13.22 -11.68 0.30
N ILE A 24 -12.44 -11.24 1.29
CA ILE A 24 -12.95 -10.59 2.51
C ILE A 24 -13.36 -9.14 2.23
N ILE A 25 -12.75 -8.52 1.22
CA ILE A 25 -12.99 -7.12 0.83
C ILE A 25 -13.35 -7.02 -0.65
N GLU A 26 -14.23 -6.08 -0.97
CA GLU A 26 -14.62 -5.80 -2.34
C GLU A 26 -13.43 -5.36 -3.20
N PRO A 27 -13.37 -5.79 -4.47
CA PRO A 27 -12.25 -5.48 -5.35
C PRO A 27 -12.03 -3.97 -5.55
N GLY A 28 -13.09 -3.16 -5.46
CA GLY A 28 -12.99 -1.70 -5.48
C GLY A 28 -12.24 -1.12 -4.27
N VAL A 29 -12.53 -1.62 -3.06
CA VAL A 29 -11.89 -1.17 -1.82
C VAL A 29 -10.41 -1.51 -1.82
N ALA A 30 -10.06 -2.70 -2.28
CA ALA A 30 -8.69 -3.14 -2.28
C ALA A 30 -7.83 -2.50 -3.38
N ALA A 31 -8.44 -2.17 -4.54
CA ALA A 31 -7.77 -1.32 -5.53
C ALA A 31 -7.45 0.05 -4.94
N MET A 32 -8.37 0.67 -4.19
CA MET A 32 -8.13 1.93 -3.49
C MET A 32 -6.99 1.82 -2.47
N VAL A 33 -6.96 0.76 -1.66
CA VAL A 33 -5.89 0.55 -0.66
C VAL A 33 -4.54 0.26 -1.33
N GLY A 34 -4.52 -0.50 -2.43
CA GLY A 34 -3.32 -0.74 -3.22
C GLY A 34 -2.75 0.56 -3.83
N ILE A 35 -3.60 1.40 -4.41
CA ILE A 35 -3.22 2.72 -4.92
C ILE A 35 -2.68 3.61 -3.80
N LEU A 36 -3.33 3.60 -2.62
CA LEU A 36 -2.87 4.38 -1.47
C LEU A 36 -1.50 3.90 -0.96
N GLY A 37 -1.28 2.58 -0.91
CA GLY A 37 -0.02 1.98 -0.49
C GLY A 37 1.13 2.32 -1.44
N ILE A 38 0.91 2.23 -2.75
CA ILE A 38 1.90 2.62 -3.77
C ILE A 38 2.12 4.13 -3.76
N GLY A 39 1.06 4.93 -3.57
CA GLY A 39 1.14 6.38 -3.43
C GLY A 39 1.98 6.81 -2.22
N LEU A 40 1.86 6.13 -1.09
CA LEU A 40 2.69 6.36 0.10
C LEU A 40 4.17 6.02 -0.15
N ILE A 41 4.44 4.95 -0.88
CA ILE A 41 5.81 4.56 -1.29
C ILE A 41 6.41 5.62 -2.23
N GLY A 42 5.65 6.07 -3.25
CA GLY A 42 6.07 7.08 -4.22
C GLY A 42 6.25 8.48 -3.60
N MET A 43 5.35 8.89 -2.70
CA MET A 43 5.43 10.16 -1.95
C MET A 43 6.63 10.16 -0.99
N SER A 44 6.98 9.01 -0.43
CA SER A 44 8.24 8.89 0.31
C SER A 44 9.41 9.21 -0.63
N HIS A 45 9.43 8.64 -1.83
CA HIS A 45 10.50 8.87 -2.82
C HIS A 45 10.58 10.33 -3.33
N ILE A 46 9.45 11.02 -3.52
CA ILE A 46 9.42 12.41 -4.01
C ILE A 46 10.01 13.41 -2.99
N LYS A 47 9.90 13.15 -1.69
CA LYS A 47 10.50 13.99 -0.62
C LYS A 47 12.05 13.99 -0.65
N ARG A 48 12.65 13.23 -1.57
CA ARG A 48 14.09 13.05 -1.74
C ARG A 48 14.67 13.92 -2.88
N MET A 49 13.84 14.56 -3.70
CA MET A 49 14.24 15.64 -4.62
C MET A 49 14.05 17.00 -3.95
#